data_AF-A0A1U7MAA0-F1
#
_entry.id   AF-A0A1U7MAA0-F1
#
_cell.length_a   1.000
_cell.length_b   1.000
_cell.length_c   1.000
_cell.angle_alpha   90.00
_cell.angle_beta   90.00
_cell.angle_gamma   90.00
#
_symmetry.space_group_name_H-M   'P 1'
#
loop_
_entity.id
_entity.type
_entity.pdbx_description
1 polymer ?
#
loop_
_entity_poly.entity_id
_entity_poly.type
_entity_poly.pdbx_seq_one_letter_code
_entity_poly.pdbx_strand_id
1 'polypeptide(L)'
;MIILKKYLVLLISLILIGILTGCGQGNEYEGKWITSVASNWDGAKILRKLEIRKNGENYILNLSIEEYKDTGKTLGQMGKRAAWKTVSATPISATLKDGKLIIDSSTAFTYIKSDGTILGPKGEIYKKETTEEYNRLKSESAAVFKQKYPKVIIEE
;
A
#
# COMPACT_ATOMS: atom_id res chain seq x y z
N MET A 1 -17.07 44.36 54.07
CA MET A 1 -16.84 44.18 52.62
C MET A 1 -16.05 42.88 52.45
N ILE A 2 -16.64 41.70 52.68
CA ILE A 2 -17.46 40.87 51.77
C ILE A 2 -16.98 40.93 50.32
N ILE A 3 -16.19 39.91 49.92
CA ILE A 3 -16.39 39.00 48.77
C ILE A 3 -15.60 37.72 49.17
N LEU A 4 -16.11 36.74 49.92
CA LEU A 4 -17.17 35.78 49.63
C LEU A 4 -16.98 34.97 48.33
N LYS A 5 -16.91 33.64 48.49
CA LYS A 5 -17.29 32.58 47.52
C LYS A 5 -16.26 32.34 46.41
N LYS A 6 -15.52 31.22 46.42
CA LYS A 6 -16.07 29.91 45.97
C LYS A 6 -15.06 28.75 46.13
N TYR A 7 -15.49 27.70 46.87
CA TYR A 7 -14.98 26.29 46.92
C TYR A 7 -13.56 26.10 47.49
N LEU A 8 -13.24 25.67 48.72
CA LEU A 8 -13.84 24.76 49.73
C LEU A 8 -14.39 23.43 49.16
N VAL A 9 -13.68 22.34 49.48
CA VAL A 9 -14.13 20.92 49.51
C VAL A 9 -14.18 20.25 48.12
N LEU A 10 -13.62 19.07 47.81
CA LEU A 10 -13.49 17.75 48.47
C LEU A 10 -12.42 16.96 47.64
N LEU A 11 -11.39 16.30 48.21
CA LEU A 11 -11.28 14.84 48.46
C LEU A 11 -11.68 13.91 47.28
N ILE A 12 -10.95 12.76 47.12
CA ILE A 12 -11.20 11.58 46.24
C ILE A 12 -10.47 11.69 44.87
N SER A 13 -9.64 10.77 44.34
CA SER A 13 -9.43 9.34 44.54
C SER A 13 -8.05 8.93 44.02
N LEU A 14 -7.41 7.99 44.70
CA LEU A 14 -6.45 7.06 44.11
C LEU A 14 -7.14 6.23 43.01
N ILE A 15 -6.33 5.82 42.02
CA ILE A 15 -6.57 4.71 41.08
C ILE A 15 -7.62 5.01 40.01
N LEU A 16 -7.18 5.09 38.75
CA LEU A 16 -7.74 4.24 37.70
C LEU A 16 -6.78 4.18 36.50
N ILE A 17 -6.15 3.01 36.36
CA ILE A 17 -5.95 2.24 35.12
C ILE A 17 -5.27 3.00 33.98
N GLY A 18 -4.05 2.59 33.67
CA GLY A 18 -3.49 2.73 32.34
C GLY A 18 -4.45 2.10 31.34
N ILE A 19 -5.30 2.93 30.75
CA ILE A 19 -6.08 2.56 29.59
C ILE A 19 -5.07 2.61 28.43
N LEU A 20 -4.32 1.51 28.25
CA LEU A 20 -4.06 1.02 26.91
C LEU A 20 -5.45 0.73 26.33
N THR A 21 -6.14 1.78 25.90
CA THR A 21 -7.30 1.62 25.04
C THR A 21 -6.77 0.81 23.86
N GLY A 22 -7.32 -0.38 23.66
CA GLY A 22 -7.28 -1.08 22.38
C GLY A 22 -7.96 -0.23 21.32
N CYS A 23 -7.38 0.93 21.01
CA CYS A 23 -7.80 1.84 19.96
C CYS A 23 -7.35 1.23 18.64
N GLY A 24 -8.19 0.34 18.10
CA GLY A 24 -8.21 -0.03 16.68
C GLY A 24 -6.88 -0.51 16.12
N GLN A 25 -6.30 -1.56 16.71
CA GLN A 25 -5.18 -2.26 16.09
C GLN A 25 -5.63 -2.76 14.71
N GLY A 26 -5.06 -2.22 13.64
CA GLY A 26 -5.30 -2.66 12.28
C GLY A 26 -6.01 -1.66 11.34
N ASN A 27 -6.47 -0.51 11.82
CA ASN A 27 -6.94 0.56 10.91
C ASN A 27 -5.78 1.13 10.09
N GLU A 28 -4.54 1.03 10.59
CA GLU A 28 -3.33 1.50 9.91
C GLU A 28 -3.10 0.85 8.54
N TYR A 29 -3.60 -0.38 8.34
CA TYR A 29 -3.44 -1.12 7.09
C TYR A 29 -4.44 -0.69 6.02
N GLU A 30 -5.62 -0.21 6.40
CA GLU A 30 -6.72 0.03 5.46
C GLU A 30 -6.37 1.13 4.44
N GLY A 31 -6.73 0.91 3.19
CA GLY A 31 -6.60 1.86 2.09
C GLY A 31 -5.80 1.32 0.91
N LYS A 32 -5.40 2.24 0.03
CA LYS A 32 -4.67 1.94 -1.21
C LYS A 32 -3.18 2.22 -1.04
N TRP A 33 -2.38 1.30 -1.54
CA TRP A 33 -0.95 1.27 -1.38
C TRP A 33 -0.29 0.95 -2.71
N ILE A 34 0.87 1.53 -2.95
CA ILE A 34 1.59 1.40 -4.21
C ILE A 34 3.09 1.29 -3.99
N THR A 35 3.72 0.50 -4.85
CA THR A 35 5.18 0.40 -4.94
C THR A 35 5.58 0.20 -6.40
N SER A 36 6.84 0.44 -6.71
CA SER A 36 7.42 0.12 -8.01
C SER A 36 8.54 -0.89 -7.83
N VAL A 37 8.53 -1.92 -8.67
CA VAL A 37 9.54 -2.98 -8.68
C VAL A 37 9.97 -3.27 -10.11
N ALA A 38 11.14 -3.89 -10.27
CA ALA A 38 11.54 -4.41 -11.57
C ALA A 38 10.72 -5.68 -11.90
N SER A 39 10.26 -5.77 -13.14
CA SER A 39 9.73 -6.99 -13.73
C SER A 39 10.80 -8.08 -13.72
N ASN A 40 10.44 -9.28 -13.29
CA ASN A 40 11.37 -10.42 -13.30
C ASN A 40 11.67 -10.94 -14.72
N TRP A 41 10.85 -10.58 -15.71
CA TRP A 41 11.01 -11.06 -17.07
C TRP A 41 12.03 -10.23 -17.85
N ASP A 42 11.92 -8.91 -17.73
CA ASP A 42 12.68 -7.99 -18.56
C ASP A 42 13.27 -6.81 -17.76
N GLY A 43 13.04 -6.72 -16.45
CA GLY A 43 13.55 -5.62 -15.64
C GLY A 43 12.90 -4.27 -15.93
N ALA A 44 11.85 -4.20 -16.75
CA ALA A 44 11.04 -2.99 -16.87
C ALA A 44 10.41 -2.65 -15.51
N LYS A 45 10.24 -1.37 -15.20
CA LYS A 45 9.55 -0.99 -13.97
C LYS A 45 8.05 -1.26 -14.11
N ILE A 46 7.49 -1.94 -13.12
CA ILE A 46 6.05 -2.19 -12.96
C ILE A 46 5.56 -1.57 -11.66
N LEU A 47 4.27 -1.24 -11.60
CA LEU A 47 3.62 -0.76 -10.38
C LEU A 47 2.88 -1.94 -9.77
N ARG A 48 3.11 -2.20 -8.49
CA ARG A 48 2.27 -3.11 -7.71
C ARG A 48 1.35 -2.28 -6.82
N LYS A 49 0.07 -2.58 -6.89
CA LYS A 49 -0.96 -1.95 -6.08
C LYS A 49 -1.51 -2.98 -5.10
N LEU A 50 -1.76 -2.51 -3.89
CA LEU A 50 -2.32 -3.28 -2.80
C LEU A 50 -3.44 -2.43 -2.19
N GLU A 51 -4.66 -2.92 -2.26
CA GLU A 51 -5.78 -2.33 -1.54
C GLU A 51 -6.17 -3.27 -0.40
N ILE A 52 -6.20 -2.72 0.81
CA ILE A 52 -6.56 -3.45 2.03
C ILE A 52 -7.85 -2.87 2.57
N ARG A 53 -8.84 -3.73 2.84
CA ARG A 53 -10.11 -3.34 3.45
C ARG A 53 -10.43 -4.28 4.60
N LYS A 54 -10.98 -3.75 5.69
CA LYS A 54 -11.47 -4.59 6.79
C LYS A 54 -12.73 -5.35 6.36
N ASN A 55 -12.85 -6.61 6.79
CA ASN A 55 -13.97 -7.49 6.53
C ASN A 55 -14.26 -8.36 7.77
N GLY A 56 -15.06 -7.82 8.70
CA GLY A 56 -15.29 -8.42 10.00
C GLY A 56 -13.99 -8.45 10.83
N GLU A 57 -13.61 -9.64 11.28
CA GLU A 57 -12.36 -9.88 12.03
C GLU A 57 -11.12 -10.03 11.13
N ASN A 58 -11.33 -10.15 9.80
CA ASN A 58 -10.27 -10.33 8.82
C ASN A 58 -10.11 -9.10 7.92
N TYR A 59 -9.17 -9.19 6.98
CA TYR A 59 -8.90 -8.20 5.95
C TYR A 59 -9.01 -8.85 4.57
N ILE A 60 -9.51 -8.09 3.60
CA ILE A 60 -9.46 -8.45 2.19
C ILE A 60 -8.38 -7.61 1.51
N LEU A 61 -7.48 -8.30 0.81
CA LEU A 61 -6.36 -7.76 0.08
C LEU A 61 -6.63 -7.92 -1.42
N ASN A 62 -6.75 -6.81 -2.14
CA ASN A 62 -6.79 -6.79 -3.60
C ASN A 62 -5.42 -6.38 -4.13
N LEU A 63 -4.73 -7.31 -4.79
CA LEU A 63 -3.45 -7.04 -5.43
C LEU A 63 -3.64 -6.85 -6.93
N SER A 64 -2.96 -5.86 -7.49
CA SER A 64 -2.86 -5.71 -8.94
C SER A 64 -1.46 -5.27 -9.37
N ILE A 65 -1.14 -5.55 -10.61
CA ILE A 65 0.05 -5.08 -11.31
C ILE A 65 -0.41 -4.14 -12.42
N GLU A 66 0.25 -3.00 -12.54
CA GLU A 66 0.13 -2.13 -13.70
C GLU A 66 1.48 -2.03 -14.42
N GLU A 67 1.46 -2.28 -15.73
CA GLU A 67 2.68 -2.32 -16.55
C GLU A 67 2.39 -1.97 -18.01
N TYR A 68 3.43 -1.54 -18.73
CA TYR A 68 3.36 -1.40 -20.19
C TYR A 68 3.43 -2.79 -20.83
N LYS A 69 2.38 -3.16 -21.57
CA LYS A 69 2.35 -4.40 -22.36
C LYS A 69 2.22 -4.11 -23.83
N ASP A 70 2.85 -4.98 -24.61
CA ASP A 70 2.67 -5.08 -26.05
C ASP A 70 1.18 -5.17 -26.42
N THR A 71 0.77 -4.41 -27.43
CA THR A 71 -0.56 -4.54 -28.03
C THR A 71 -0.56 -5.44 -29.29
N GLY A 72 0.60 -5.98 -29.71
CA GLY A 72 0.70 -6.94 -30.82
C GLY A 72 1.99 -7.77 -30.85
N LYS A 73 1.92 -9.02 -30.37
CA LYS A 73 2.94 -10.09 -30.35
C LYS A 73 4.36 -9.69 -30.83
N THR A 74 5.24 -9.48 -29.86
CA THR A 74 6.72 -9.34 -29.81
C THR A 74 7.23 -7.89 -29.68
N LEU A 75 7.62 -7.52 -28.44
CA LEU A 75 8.29 -6.25 -28.08
C LEU A 75 9.69 -6.16 -28.71
N GLY A 76 10.10 -4.94 -29.10
CA GLY A 76 11.47 -4.63 -29.54
C GLY A 76 11.67 -4.40 -31.05
N GLN A 77 10.63 -4.55 -31.86
CA GLN A 77 10.66 -4.22 -33.30
C GLN A 77 10.09 -2.82 -33.60
N MET A 78 10.52 -2.22 -34.72
CA MET A 78 10.08 -0.88 -35.14
C MET A 78 8.58 -0.87 -35.50
N GLY A 79 7.85 0.14 -35.02
CA GLY A 79 6.40 0.29 -35.29
C GLY A 79 5.47 -0.49 -34.35
N LYS A 80 6.01 -1.14 -33.32
CA LYS A 80 5.23 -1.82 -32.28
C LYS A 80 4.68 -0.84 -31.26
N ARG A 81 3.56 -1.21 -30.63
CA ARG A 81 2.84 -0.37 -29.69
C ARG A 81 2.75 -1.05 -28.34
N ALA A 82 2.82 -0.27 -27.27
CA ALA A 82 2.59 -0.74 -25.92
C ALA A 82 1.55 0.14 -25.23
N ALA A 83 0.65 -0.48 -24.49
CA ALA A 83 -0.37 0.21 -23.71
C ALA A 83 -0.18 -0.08 -22.22
N TRP A 84 -0.56 0.89 -21.39
CA TRP A 84 -0.63 0.69 -19.95
C TRP A 84 -1.77 -0.27 -19.62
N LYS A 85 -1.46 -1.39 -18.96
CA LYS A 85 -2.44 -2.43 -18.63
C LYS A 85 -2.42 -2.75 -17.15
N THR A 86 -3.60 -3.03 -16.62
CA THR A 86 -3.80 -3.51 -15.25
C THR A 86 -4.15 -5.00 -15.29
N VAL A 87 -3.48 -5.78 -14.43
CA VAL A 87 -3.80 -7.18 -14.17
C VAL A 87 -4.07 -7.34 -12.68
N SER A 88 -5.28 -7.74 -12.32
CA SER A 88 -5.67 -7.96 -10.92
C SER A 88 -5.59 -9.44 -10.57
N ALA A 89 -5.11 -9.73 -9.36
CA ALA A 89 -5.20 -11.05 -8.77
C ALA A 89 -6.57 -11.27 -8.13
N THR A 90 -6.93 -12.53 -7.89
CA THR A 90 -8.07 -12.87 -7.03
C THR A 90 -7.85 -12.26 -5.64
N PRO A 91 -8.87 -11.64 -5.03
CA PRO A 91 -8.78 -11.12 -3.66
C PRO A 91 -8.36 -12.21 -2.67
N ILE A 92 -7.55 -11.82 -1.68
CA ILE A 92 -7.01 -12.74 -0.66
C ILE A 92 -7.47 -12.28 0.72
N SER A 93 -7.82 -13.23 1.58
CA SER A 93 -8.10 -12.93 2.99
C SER A 93 -6.81 -12.96 3.81
N ALA A 94 -6.68 -12.02 4.75
CA ALA A 94 -5.60 -12.00 5.73
C ALA A 94 -6.14 -11.79 7.15
N THR A 95 -5.47 -12.36 8.14
CA THR A 95 -5.81 -12.20 9.56
C THR A 95 -4.73 -11.36 10.25
N LEU A 96 -5.14 -10.42 11.09
CA LEU A 96 -4.22 -9.65 11.91
C LEU A 96 -3.73 -10.48 13.10
N LYS A 97 -2.44 -10.79 13.15
CA LYS A 97 -1.80 -11.50 14.26
C LYS A 97 -0.43 -10.90 14.54
N ASP A 98 -0.13 -10.65 15.81
CA ASP A 98 1.15 -10.07 16.27
C ASP A 98 1.53 -8.78 15.52
N GLY A 99 0.52 -7.97 15.20
CA GLY A 99 0.68 -6.71 14.46
C GLY A 99 0.97 -6.87 12.96
N LYS A 100 0.86 -8.07 12.39
CA LYS A 100 1.08 -8.38 10.96
C LYS A 100 -0.20 -8.90 10.31
N LEU A 101 -0.43 -8.56 9.05
CA LEU A 101 -1.47 -9.22 8.25
C LEU A 101 -0.91 -10.52 7.69
N ILE A 102 -1.35 -11.65 8.25
CA ILE A 102 -0.94 -13.00 7.86
C ILE A 102 -1.91 -13.53 6.81
N ILE A 103 -1.39 -13.94 5.64
CA ILE A 103 -2.15 -14.65 4.60
C ILE A 103 -2.00 -16.17 4.80
N ASP A 104 -0.75 -16.61 4.97
CA ASP A 104 -0.36 -18.00 5.22
C ASP A 104 0.92 -18.04 6.07
N SER A 105 1.43 -19.25 6.35
CA SER A 105 2.63 -19.46 7.20
C SER A 105 3.91 -18.76 6.72
N SER A 106 3.97 -18.39 5.44
CA SER A 106 5.14 -17.81 4.76
C SER A 106 4.91 -16.40 4.23
N THR A 107 3.65 -15.95 4.17
CA THR A 107 3.26 -14.69 3.54
C THR A 107 2.61 -13.76 4.55
N ALA A 108 3.25 -12.62 4.80
CA ALA A 108 2.72 -11.57 5.68
C ALA A 108 3.03 -10.17 5.15
N PHE A 109 2.17 -9.21 5.50
CA PHE A 109 2.42 -7.78 5.36
C PHE A 109 2.60 -7.15 6.74
N THR A 110 3.57 -6.23 6.86
CA THR A 110 3.88 -5.55 8.13
C THR A 110 3.78 -4.04 7.95
N TYR A 111 2.98 -3.38 8.78
CA TYR A 111 2.91 -1.93 8.84
C TYR A 111 4.10 -1.37 9.61
N ILE A 112 4.83 -0.45 9.00
CA ILE A 112 6.01 0.19 9.56
C ILE A 112 5.58 1.55 10.13
N LYS A 113 5.39 1.59 11.45
CA LYS A 113 4.86 2.79 12.14
C LYS A 113 5.74 4.03 12.00
N SER A 114 7.06 3.87 11.85
CA SER A 114 8.01 4.99 11.81
C SER A 114 7.87 5.86 10.56
N ASP A 115 7.43 5.29 9.44
CA ASP A 115 7.29 6.00 8.16
C ASP A 115 5.92 5.82 7.49
N GLY A 116 5.02 5.08 8.13
CA GLY A 116 3.66 4.86 7.66
C GLY A 116 3.56 3.99 6.40
N THR A 117 4.54 3.12 6.15
CA THR A 117 4.58 2.23 4.99
C THR A 117 4.13 0.80 5.32
N ILE A 118 3.93 -0.01 4.27
CA ILE A 118 3.74 -1.46 4.40
C ILE A 118 4.94 -2.19 3.79
N LEU A 119 5.59 -3.04 4.57
CA LEU A 119 6.55 -4.03 4.10
C LEU A 119 5.83 -5.26 3.56
N GLY A 120 6.02 -5.54 2.29
CA GLY A 120 5.52 -6.71 1.58
C GLY A 120 6.35 -7.98 1.83
N PRO A 121 5.82 -9.15 1.48
CA PRO A 121 6.41 -10.44 1.80
C PRO A 121 7.76 -10.71 1.12
N LYS A 122 8.11 -9.99 0.03
CA LYS A 122 9.42 -10.11 -0.64
C LYS A 122 10.32 -8.90 -0.39
N GLY A 123 10.02 -8.11 0.64
CA GLY A 123 10.80 -6.92 0.99
C GLY A 123 10.38 -5.65 0.26
N GLU A 124 9.28 -5.66 -0.49
CA GLU A 124 8.78 -4.46 -1.16
C GLU A 124 8.26 -3.43 -0.14
N ILE A 125 8.60 -2.16 -0.32
CA ILE A 125 8.04 -1.08 0.51
C ILE A 125 6.88 -0.43 -0.25
N TYR A 126 5.68 -0.58 0.29
CA TYR A 126 4.46 0.02 -0.21
C TYR A 126 4.18 1.35 0.52
N LYS A 127 4.04 2.41 -0.26
CA LYS A 127 3.61 3.73 0.23
C LYS A 127 2.12 3.91 0.03
N LYS A 128 1.50 4.82 0.76
CA LYS A 128 0.11 5.22 0.47
C LYS A 128 0.00 5.71 -0.97
N GLU A 129 -0.99 5.21 -1.68
CA GLU A 129 -1.28 5.65 -3.04
C GLU A 129 -1.91 7.05 -2.99
N THR A 130 -1.22 8.01 -3.59
CA THR A 130 -1.75 9.32 -3.93
C THR A 130 -1.71 9.49 -5.44
N THR A 131 -2.51 10.42 -5.98
CA THR A 131 -2.48 10.75 -7.42
C THR A 131 -1.09 11.18 -7.87
N GLU A 132 -0.40 11.97 -7.04
CA GLU A 132 0.97 12.43 -7.30
C GLU A 132 1.97 11.27 -7.37
N GLU A 133 1.97 10.39 -6.36
CA GLU A 133 2.89 9.26 -6.31
C GLU A 133 2.61 8.27 -7.45
N TYR A 134 1.34 8.01 -7.75
CA TYR A 134 0.93 7.19 -8.89
C TYR A 134 1.48 7.74 -10.20
N ASN A 135 1.26 9.03 -10.47
CA ASN A 135 1.72 9.67 -11.71
C ASN A 135 3.25 9.69 -11.81
N ARG A 136 3.95 9.93 -10.69
CA ARG A 136 5.42 9.87 -10.63
C ARG A 136 5.92 8.48 -10.99
N LEU A 137 5.42 7.43 -10.33
CA LEU A 137 5.84 6.05 -10.57
C LEU A 137 5.50 5.57 -11.99
N LYS A 138 4.33 5.95 -12.52
CA LYS A 138 3.94 5.63 -13.89
C LYS A 138 4.84 6.30 -14.92
N SER A 139 5.17 7.59 -14.71
CA SER A 139 6.12 8.33 -15.56
C SER A 139 7.52 7.72 -15.53
N GLU A 140 8.04 7.36 -14.36
CA GLU A 140 9.31 6.64 -14.24
C GLU A 140 9.29 5.29 -14.97
N SER A 141 8.18 4.57 -14.87
CA SER A 141 8.01 3.30 -15.57
C SER A 141 8.01 3.49 -17.08
N ALA A 142 7.40 4.57 -17.57
CA ALA A 142 7.43 4.94 -18.99
C ALA A 142 8.84 5.29 -19.47
N ALA A 143 9.59 6.04 -18.67
CA ALA A 143 10.98 6.41 -18.98
C ALA A 143 11.88 5.17 -19.10
N VAL A 144 11.82 4.28 -18.11
CA VAL A 144 12.58 3.01 -18.12
C VAL A 144 12.15 2.13 -19.29
N PHE A 145 10.85 2.03 -19.55
CA PHE A 145 10.33 1.25 -20.67
C PHE A 145 10.82 1.79 -22.03
N LYS A 146 10.77 3.11 -22.26
CA LYS A 146 11.28 3.74 -23.49
C LYS A 146 12.79 3.57 -23.64
N GLN A 147 13.57 3.67 -22.56
CA GLN A 147 15.01 3.43 -22.61
C GLN A 147 15.32 2.00 -23.07
N LYS A 148 14.56 1.03 -22.58
CA LYS A 148 14.73 -0.38 -22.90
C LYS A 148 14.19 -0.75 -24.29
N TYR A 149 13.08 -0.15 -24.69
CA TYR A 149 12.39 -0.40 -25.96
C TYR A 149 12.27 0.90 -26.78
N PRO A 150 13.38 1.50 -27.25
CA PRO A 150 13.38 2.82 -27.86
C PRO A 150 12.61 2.92 -29.18
N LYS A 151 12.29 1.77 -29.80
CA LYS A 151 11.54 1.68 -31.06
C LYS A 151 10.04 1.45 -30.85
N VAL A 152 9.58 1.30 -29.61
CA VAL A 152 8.17 1.07 -29.27
C VAL A 152 7.46 2.39 -29.02
N ILE A 153 6.26 2.52 -29.57
CA ILE A 153 5.37 3.65 -29.35
C ILE A 153 4.48 3.32 -28.14
N ILE A 154 4.44 4.20 -27.14
CA ILE A 154 3.51 4.07 -26.03
C ILE A 154 2.18 4.70 -26.44
N GLU A 155 1.10 3.94 -26.35
CA GLU A 155 -0.27 4.44 -26.48
C GLU A 155 -0.68 5.12 -25.18
N GLU A 156 -1.26 6.31 -25.28
CA GLU A 156 -1.78 7.09 -24.14
C GLU A 156 -3.09 6.52 -23.60
#